data_AF-A0A1G9HYJ7-F1
#
_entry.id   AF-A0A1G9HYJ7-F1
#
_cell.length_a   1.000
_cell.length_b   1.000
_cell.length_c   1.000
_cell.angle_alpha   90.00
_cell.angle_beta   90.00
_cell.angle_gamma   90.00
#
_symmetry.space_group_name_H-M   'P 1'
#
loop_
_entity.id
_entity.type
_entity.pdbx_description
1 polymer ?
#
loop_
_entity_poly.entity_id
_entity_poly.type
_entity_poly.pdbx_seq_one_letter_code
_entity_poly.pdbx_strand_id
1 'polypeptide(L)'
;MSDYVSLHIFGGAENAGLINAEKLKLMKPTACLLNLARGEVVDLDAVAAALEAGTLGGVGIDAYVSEPPNASHPVFHHPRAVFMPHSGADTKESVENMGLMVIEDIEALLAGQMPARCLNASDLAPVADPVG
;
A
#
# COMPACT_ATOMS: atom_id res chain seq x y z
N MET A 1 10.56 -14.94 16.46
CA MET A 1 10.20 -13.53 16.71
C MET A 1 11.13 -12.64 15.89
N SER A 2 10.58 -11.76 15.07
CA SER A 2 11.34 -10.86 14.19
C SER A 2 11.61 -9.51 14.87
N ASP A 3 12.70 -8.84 14.46
CA ASP A 3 13.03 -7.47 14.89
C ASP A 3 12.44 -6.42 13.94
N TYR A 4 12.23 -6.79 12.68
CA TYR A 4 11.59 -5.97 11.68
C TYR A 4 10.50 -6.79 10.99
N VAL A 5 9.36 -6.17 10.74
CA VAL A 5 8.25 -6.75 9.97
C VAL A 5 7.90 -5.77 8.86
N SER A 6 8.06 -6.19 7.61
CA SER A 6 7.70 -5.38 6.43
C SER A 6 6.53 -6.02 5.69
N LEU A 7 5.53 -5.20 5.37
CA LEU A 7 4.29 -5.65 4.74
C LEU A 7 4.37 -5.49 3.22
N HIS A 8 4.19 -6.60 2.50
CA HIS A 8 4.20 -6.67 1.04
C HIS A 8 3.01 -7.51 0.56
N ILE A 9 1.81 -6.99 0.80
CA ILE A 9 0.55 -7.68 0.51
C ILE A 9 -0.39 -6.75 -0.25
N PHE A 10 -1.39 -7.32 -0.93
CA PHE A 10 -2.46 -6.53 -1.50
C PHE A 10 -3.34 -5.91 -0.41
N GLY A 11 -3.87 -4.72 -0.68
CA GLY A 11 -4.96 -4.15 0.12
C GLY A 11 -6.29 -4.85 -0.14
N GLY A 12 -7.36 -4.19 0.29
CA GLY A 12 -8.73 -4.70 0.17
C GLY A 12 -9.25 -5.38 1.44
N ALA A 13 -10.53 -5.74 1.40
CA ALA A 13 -11.30 -6.15 2.57
C ALA A 13 -10.72 -7.36 3.33
N GLU A 14 -10.08 -8.29 2.63
CA GLU A 14 -9.49 -9.49 3.25
C GLU A 14 -8.29 -9.18 4.15
N ASN A 15 -7.56 -8.10 3.87
CA ASN A 15 -6.37 -7.70 4.61
C ASN A 15 -6.60 -6.42 5.46
N ALA A 16 -7.81 -5.88 5.46
CA ALA A 16 -8.14 -4.70 6.25
C ALA A 16 -7.99 -5.00 7.76
N GLY A 17 -7.19 -4.20 8.46
CA GLY A 17 -6.88 -4.40 9.88
C GLY A 17 -6.10 -5.68 10.17
N LEU A 18 -5.39 -6.24 9.18
CA LEU A 18 -4.54 -7.42 9.37
C LEU A 18 -3.54 -7.21 10.51
N ILE A 19 -2.93 -6.03 10.58
CA ILE A 19 -2.11 -5.61 11.71
C ILE A 19 -2.94 -4.72 12.64
N ASN A 20 -3.56 -5.38 13.61
CA ASN A 20 -4.35 -4.77 14.67
C ASN A 20 -3.65 -4.85 16.04
N ALA A 21 -4.30 -4.33 17.09
CA ALA A 21 -3.77 -4.35 18.45
C ALA A 21 -3.37 -5.74 18.96
N GLU A 22 -4.08 -6.81 18.57
CA GLU A 22 -3.74 -8.17 18.98
C GLU A 22 -2.45 -8.64 18.30
N LYS A 23 -2.31 -8.40 16.99
CA LYS A 23 -1.10 -8.78 16.25
C LYS A 23 0.12 -7.98 16.69
N LEU A 24 -0.04 -6.70 17.01
CA LEU A 24 1.05 -5.87 17.55
C LEU A 24 1.57 -6.42 18.89
N LYS A 25 0.70 -6.96 19.76
CA LYS A 25 1.12 -7.60 21.03
C LYS A 25 1.94 -8.87 20.84
N LEU A 26 1.85 -9.51 19.68
CA LEU A 26 2.67 -10.68 19.33
C LEU A 26 4.06 -10.30 18.84
N MET A 27 4.31 -9.02 18.56
CA MET A 27 5.63 -8.55 18.16
C MET A 27 6.55 -8.39 19.38
N LYS A 28 7.86 -8.32 19.13
CA LYS A 28 8.79 -7.90 20.19
C LYS A 28 8.49 -6.43 20.55
N PRO A 29 8.58 -6.02 21.82
CA PRO A 29 8.47 -4.61 22.20
C PRO A 29 9.48 -3.68 21.49
N THR A 30 10.60 -4.25 21.05
CA THR A 30 11.67 -3.55 20.32
C THR A 30 11.51 -3.62 18.80
N ALA A 31 10.50 -4.31 18.28
CA ALA A 31 10.36 -4.52 16.84
C ALA A 31 9.90 -3.26 16.11
N CYS A 32 10.30 -3.11 14.85
CA CYS A 32 9.80 -2.08 13.96
C CYS A 32 8.84 -2.67 12.92
N LEU A 33 7.71 -1.99 12.70
CA LEU A 33 6.74 -2.30 11.67
C LEU A 33 6.92 -1.38 10.46
N LEU A 34 6.95 -1.92 9.25
CA LEU A 34 7.01 -1.15 7.99
C LEU A 34 5.76 -1.46 7.15
N ASN A 35 4.90 -0.46 6.94
CA ASN A 35 3.78 -0.54 6.02
C ASN A 35 4.08 0.22 4.73
N LEU A 36 4.51 -0.53 3.71
CA LEU A 36 4.77 -0.05 2.35
C LEU A 36 3.74 -0.61 1.36
N ALA A 37 2.63 -1.13 1.87
CA ALA A 37 1.61 -1.82 1.09
C ALA A 37 0.40 -0.89 0.86
N ARG A 38 -0.56 -0.91 1.78
CA ARG A 38 -1.81 -0.13 1.72
C ARG A 38 -2.21 0.33 3.12
N GLY A 39 -2.87 1.47 3.21
CA GLY A 39 -3.19 2.08 4.50
C GLY A 39 -4.10 1.22 5.37
N GLU A 40 -5.11 0.58 4.77
CA GLU A 40 -6.10 -0.23 5.49
C GLU A 40 -5.53 -1.51 6.11
N VAL A 41 -4.33 -1.93 5.71
CA VAL A 41 -3.69 -3.15 6.26
C VAL A 41 -3.35 -2.99 7.74
N VAL A 42 -3.11 -1.76 8.20
CA VAL A 42 -2.65 -1.45 9.55
C VAL A 42 -3.68 -0.57 10.25
N ASP A 43 -4.05 -0.96 11.46
CA ASP A 43 -4.82 -0.10 12.37
C ASP A 43 -3.89 0.98 12.95
N LEU A 44 -4.06 2.22 12.48
CA LEU A 44 -3.21 3.34 12.84
C LEU A 44 -3.38 3.78 14.31
N ASP A 45 -4.59 3.64 14.85
CA ASP A 45 -4.88 3.91 16.26
C ASP A 45 -4.18 2.89 17.16
N ALA A 46 -4.23 1.60 16.78
CA ALA A 46 -3.52 0.54 17.48
C ALA A 46 -2.00 0.73 17.45
N VAL A 47 -1.45 1.18 16.32
CA VAL A 47 -0.02 1.53 16.22
C VAL A 47 0.32 2.69 17.14
N ALA A 48 -0.46 3.78 17.13
CA ALA A 48 -0.23 4.92 18.01
C ALA A 48 -0.24 4.50 19.49
N ALA A 49 -1.21 3.68 19.89
CA ALA A 49 -1.30 3.15 21.25
C ALA A 49 -0.10 2.25 21.61
N ALA A 50 0.34 1.37 20.70
CA ALA A 50 1.48 0.48 20.93
C ALA A 50 2.81 1.24 21.04
N LEU A 51 2.97 2.30 20.24
CA LEU A 51 4.09 3.21 20.34
C LEU A 51 4.06 3.93 21.70
N GLU A 52 2.96 4.57 22.07
CA GLU A 52 2.85 5.27 23.36
C GLU A 52 3.10 4.34 24.56
N ALA A 53 2.59 3.11 24.51
CA ALA A 53 2.79 2.10 25.55
C ALA A 53 4.20 1.49 25.59
N GLY A 54 5.07 1.80 24.63
CA GLY A 54 6.41 1.21 24.54
C GLY A 54 6.43 -0.27 24.15
N THR A 55 5.34 -0.79 23.59
CA THR A 55 5.21 -2.19 23.14
C THR A 55 5.46 -2.37 21.63
N LEU A 56 5.81 -1.30 20.94
CA LEU A 56 6.37 -1.30 19.60
C LEU A 56 7.63 -0.42 19.57
N GLY A 57 8.69 -0.90 18.93
CA GLY A 57 9.99 -0.23 18.86
C GLY A 57 10.01 0.97 17.93
N GLY A 58 9.23 0.91 16.85
CA GLY A 58 9.04 1.99 15.90
C GLY A 58 8.12 1.60 14.74
N VAL A 59 7.80 2.57 13.89
CA VAL A 59 7.00 2.34 12.68
C VAL A 59 7.48 3.18 11.50
N GLY A 60 7.42 2.60 10.30
CA GLY A 60 7.54 3.31 9.02
C GLY A 60 6.27 3.11 8.20
N ILE A 61 5.65 4.18 7.70
CA ILE A 61 4.40 4.12 6.92
C ILE A 61 4.54 4.96 5.66
N ASP A 62 4.23 4.37 4.50
CA ASP A 62 4.17 5.09 3.21
C ASP A 62 2.73 5.19 2.67
N ALA A 63 1.81 4.29 3.03
CA ALA A 63 0.42 4.30 2.54
C ALA A 63 -0.61 4.54 3.65
N TYR A 64 -1.72 5.23 3.33
CA TYR A 64 -2.73 5.65 4.30
C TYR A 64 -4.17 5.36 3.83
N VAL A 65 -5.10 5.21 4.77
CA VAL A 65 -6.52 4.93 4.45
C VAL A 65 -7.15 6.10 3.69
N SER A 66 -6.78 7.32 4.07
CA SER A 66 -7.14 8.55 3.37
C SER A 66 -5.87 9.30 3.02
N GLU A 67 -5.77 9.72 1.77
CA GLU A 67 -4.61 10.40 1.23
C GLU A 67 -5.03 11.76 0.65
N PRO A 68 -4.52 12.88 1.19
CA PRO A 68 -3.52 13.00 2.27
C PRO A 68 -4.06 12.59 3.66
N PRO A 69 -3.22 12.07 4.57
CA PRO A 69 -3.66 11.67 5.90
C PRO A 69 -3.97 12.86 6.80
N ASN A 70 -4.79 12.64 7.82
CA ASN A 70 -5.01 13.62 8.87
C ASN A 70 -3.76 13.74 9.76
N ALA A 71 -2.92 14.74 9.46
CA ALA A 71 -1.69 15.02 10.20
C ALA A 71 -1.91 15.35 11.69
N SER A 72 -3.14 15.65 12.12
CA SER A 72 -3.45 15.85 13.55
C SER A 72 -3.44 14.55 14.35
N HIS A 73 -3.41 13.38 13.69
CA HIS A 73 -3.39 12.09 14.36
C HIS A 73 -2.08 11.93 15.18
N PRO A 74 -2.12 11.46 16.44
CA PRO A 74 -0.97 11.45 17.35
C PRO A 74 0.27 10.73 16.81
N VAL A 75 0.05 9.66 16.02
CA VAL A 75 1.14 8.87 15.41
C VAL A 75 2.13 9.73 14.61
N PHE A 76 1.66 10.80 13.95
CA PHE A 76 2.50 11.68 13.11
C PHE A 76 3.50 12.52 13.91
N HIS A 77 3.28 12.65 15.21
CA HIS A 77 4.14 13.42 16.11
C HIS A 77 5.03 12.53 16.98
N HIS A 78 4.91 11.20 16.87
CA HIS A 78 5.64 10.28 17.71
C HIS A 78 7.11 10.15 17.23
N PRO A 79 8.11 10.28 18.12
CA PRO A 79 9.53 10.34 17.74
C PRO A 79 10.10 9.04 17.15
N ARG A 80 9.38 7.93 17.29
CA ARG A 80 9.75 6.60 16.74
C ARG A 80 8.95 6.21 15.50
N ALA A 81 8.31 7.19 14.87
CA ALA A 81 7.54 7.00 13.66
C ALA A 81 8.16 7.78 12.50
N VAL A 82 8.23 7.15 11.33
CA VAL A 82 8.71 7.75 10.07
C VAL A 82 7.61 7.61 9.03
N PHE A 83 7.38 8.68 8.27
CA PHE A 83 6.28 8.77 7.31
C PHE A 83 6.81 9.20 5.95
N MET A 84 6.23 8.64 4.90
CA MET A 84 6.42 9.06 3.51
C MET A 84 5.06 9.31 2.85
N PRO A 85 4.97 10.25 1.88
CA PRO A 85 3.71 10.63 1.26
C PRO A 85 3.32 9.71 0.09
N HIS A 86 3.21 8.40 0.34
CA HIS A 86 2.89 7.37 -0.68
C HIS A 86 3.77 7.46 -1.92
N SER A 87 5.07 7.55 -1.68
CA SER A 87 6.07 7.87 -2.70
C SER A 87 7.03 6.71 -2.99
N GLY A 88 6.74 5.51 -2.47
CA GLY A 88 7.60 4.33 -2.67
C GLY A 88 7.84 3.95 -4.14
N ALA A 89 6.91 4.31 -5.03
CA ALA A 89 7.03 4.08 -6.47
C ALA A 89 7.47 5.33 -7.27
N ASP A 90 7.68 6.47 -6.63
CA ASP A 90 7.93 7.77 -7.28
C ASP A 90 9.40 7.95 -7.68
N THR A 91 9.95 6.97 -8.40
CA THR A 91 11.26 7.09 -9.06
C THR A 91 11.08 7.47 -10.52
N LYS A 92 12.09 8.14 -11.10
CA LYS A 92 12.06 8.53 -12.51
C LYS A 92 11.81 7.32 -13.42
N GLU A 93 12.55 6.24 -13.17
CA GLU A 93 12.49 5.00 -13.95
C GLU A 93 11.13 4.31 -13.80
N SER A 94 10.55 4.30 -12.59
CA SER A 94 9.24 3.71 -12.33
C SER A 94 8.12 4.46 -13.06
N VAL A 95 8.12 5.79 -12.97
CA VAL A 95 7.12 6.63 -13.64
C VAL A 95 7.23 6.54 -15.17
N GLU A 96 8.45 6.53 -15.71
CA GLU A 96 8.69 6.35 -17.15
C GLU A 96 8.19 4.99 -17.64
N ASN A 97 8.56 3.90 -16.95
CA ASN A 97 8.11 2.55 -17.30
C ASN A 97 6.59 2.40 -17.19
N MET A 98 5.97 2.97 -16.15
CA MET A 98 4.52 2.98 -15.99
C MET A 98 3.83 3.71 -17.15
N GLY A 99 4.38 4.85 -17.57
CA GLY A 99 3.88 5.58 -18.74
C GLY A 99 3.93 4.74 -20.01
N LEU A 100 5.05 4.07 -20.27
CA LEU A 100 5.20 3.17 -21.43
C LEU A 100 4.22 2.00 -21.39
N MET A 101 4.04 1.36 -20.23
CA MET A 101 3.07 0.26 -20.07
C MET A 101 1.63 0.70 -20.37
N VAL A 102 1.23 1.90 -19.94
CA VAL A 102 -0.10 2.45 -20.24
C VAL A 102 -0.27 2.73 -21.74
N ILE A 103 0.76 3.26 -22.41
CA ILE A 103 0.73 3.48 -23.86
C ILE A 103 0.54 2.14 -24.59
N GLU A 104 1.33 1.12 -24.26
CA GLU A 104 1.20 -0.23 -24.84
C GLU A 104 -0.21 -0.81 -24.63
N ASP A 105 -0.79 -0.66 -23.43
CA ASP A 105 -2.11 -1.17 -23.12
C ASP A 105 -3.21 -0.45 -23.91
N ILE A 106 -3.07 0.86 -24.15
CA ILE A 106 -3.99 1.64 -25.00
C ILE A 106 -3.87 1.21 -26.46
N GLU A 107 -2.65 1.04 -26.97
CA GLU A 107 -2.42 0.57 -28.35
C GLU A 107 -3.03 -0.82 -28.59
N ALA A 108 -2.90 -1.74 -27.63
CA ALA A 108 -3.53 -3.05 -27.70
C ALA A 108 -5.06 -2.94 -27.80
N LEU A 109 -5.69 -2.11 -26.95
CA LEU A 109 -7.14 -1.90 -27.00
C LEU A 109 -7.60 -1.33 -28.34
N LEU A 110 -6.89 -0.34 -28.88
CA LEU A 110 -7.22 0.26 -30.19
C LEU A 110 -7.05 -0.72 -31.35
N ALA A 111 -6.16 -1.70 -31.22
CA ALA A 111 -5.95 -2.76 -32.20
C ALA A 111 -6.95 -3.94 -32.07
N GLY A 112 -7.96 -3.85 -31.19
CA GLY A 112 -8.88 -4.96 -30.95
C GLY A 112 -8.30 -6.07 -30.06
N GLN A 113 -7.16 -5.82 -29.41
CA GLN A 113 -6.42 -6.81 -28.61
C GLN A 113 -6.65 -6.58 -27.12
N MET A 114 -6.45 -7.64 -26.33
CA MET A 114 -6.51 -7.57 -24.88
C MET A 114 -5.15 -7.14 -24.31
N PRO A 115 -5.08 -6.10 -23.45
CA PRO A 115 -3.84 -5.71 -22.79
C PRO A 115 -3.29 -6.82 -21.90
N ALA A 116 -1.95 -6.97 -21.89
CA ALA A 116 -1.28 -8.00 -21.09
C ALA A 116 -1.50 -7.83 -19.57
N ARG A 117 -1.78 -6.61 -19.11
CA ARG A 117 -1.93 -6.22 -17.70
C ARG A 117 -3.39 -6.05 -17.28
N CYS A 118 -4.35 -6.54 -18.07
CA CYS A 118 -5.77 -6.45 -17.73
C CYS A 118 -6.16 -7.46 -16.63
N LEU A 119 -6.39 -6.97 -15.42
CA LEU A 119 -6.76 -7.82 -14.26
C LEU A 119 -8.22 -8.29 -14.32
N ASN A 120 -9.08 -7.53 -15.00
CA ASN A 120 -10.52 -7.76 -15.08
C ASN A 120 -10.98 -8.00 -16.52
N ALA A 121 -10.20 -8.76 -17.29
CA ALA A 121 -10.49 -9.04 -18.69
C ALA A 121 -11.88 -9.67 -18.92
N SER A 122 -12.41 -10.40 -17.93
CA SER A 122 -13.77 -10.96 -17.94
C SER A 122 -14.87 -9.91 -17.98
N ASP A 123 -14.60 -8.70 -17.49
CA ASP A 123 -15.59 -7.63 -17.31
C ASP A 123 -15.65 -6.73 -18.55
N LEU A 124 -14.69 -6.87 -19.45
CA LEU A 124 -14.66 -6.14 -20.71
C LEU A 124 -15.60 -6.81 -21.70
N ALA A 125 -16.45 -6.00 -22.35
CA ALA A 125 -17.16 -6.45 -23.53
C ALA A 125 -16.13 -6.93 -24.58
N PRO A 126 -16.45 -7.94 -25.41
CA PRO A 126 -15.57 -8.33 -26.50
C PRO A 126 -15.23 -7.08 -27.31
N VAL A 127 -13.94 -6.80 -27.48
CA VAL A 127 -13.49 -5.63 -28.23
C VAL A 127 -14.05 -5.80 -29.64
N ALA A 128 -14.99 -4.92 -30.02
CA ALA A 128 -15.58 -4.95 -31.35
C ALA A 128 -14.45 -4.75 -32.36
N ASP A 129 -14.48 -5.53 -33.43
CA ASP A 129 -13.49 -5.46 -34.50
C ASP A 129 -13.40 -3.99 -34.99
N PRO A 130 -12.24 -3.32 -34.91
CA PRO A 130 -12.13 -1.92 -35.36
C PRO A 130 -12.34 -1.79 -36.87
N VAL A 131 -12.40 -2.91 -37.60
CA VAL A 131 -12.49 -2.96 -39.06
C VAL A 131 -13.52 -4.01 -39.52
N GLY A 132 -14.81 -3.79 -39.23
CA GLY A 132 -15.92 -4.46 -39.94
C GLY A 132 -17.06 -4.96 -39.08
#